data_AF-A0A830EY34-F1
#
_entry.id   AF-A0A830EY34-F1
#
_cell.length_a   1.000
_cell.length_b   1.000
_cell.length_c   1.000
_cell.angle_alpha   90.00
_cell.angle_beta   90.00
_cell.angle_gamma   90.00
#
_symmetry.space_group_name_H-M   'P 1'
#
loop_
_entity.id
_entity.type
_entity.pdbx_description
1 polymer ?
#
loop_
_entity_poly.entity_id
_entity_poly.type
_entity_poly.pdbx_seq_one_letter_code
_entity_poly.pdbx_strand_id
1 'polypeptide(L)'
;MVRDVDFHLGHSSNPSFGGSRYKLGGLIFPFGNYPFQKRKLSFRRRRALFPDTGTLRSAEPLRRRMSVTDVTDLYREFGEERLPPGQTETSAFPVLDKSGTPDWDPETWSFSVRGAVAEEFDLSWEAFRELPSETQRQDFHCVTGWSKLDCEFTGVTFPTLLEEADVDADAVHVMFHGLDGYTTDLPLDVVNRREVLFAWDYDGEPLPREHGGPLRVVTPHRYAYKGAKWVDGVTFLTERERGYWEKRGYSVSANPWAEERYS
;
A
#
# COMPACT_ATOMS: atom_id res chain seq x y z
N MET A 1 27.31 29.12 17.71
CA MET A 1 28.15 28.15 18.43
C MET A 1 28.06 26.86 17.63
N VAL A 2 28.91 26.79 16.60
CA VAL A 2 28.98 25.69 15.63
C VAL A 2 29.95 24.67 16.20
N ARG A 3 29.59 23.38 16.18
CA ARG A 3 30.53 22.30 16.49
C ARG A 3 30.68 21.44 15.25
N ASP A 4 31.76 21.70 14.53
CA ASP A 4 32.36 20.80 13.56
C ASP A 4 32.79 19.50 14.26
N VAL A 5 32.60 18.37 13.59
CA VAL A 5 33.18 17.09 13.98
C VAL A 5 34.01 16.58 12.82
N ASP A 6 35.32 16.64 13.00
CA ASP A 6 36.34 16.17 12.07
C ASP A 6 36.29 14.65 11.87
N PHE A 7 36.36 14.23 10.60
CA PHE A 7 36.60 12.84 10.20
C PHE A 7 38.12 12.59 10.09
N HIS A 8 38.65 11.66 10.89
CA HIS A 8 39.99 11.10 10.69
C HIS A 8 39.89 9.79 9.90
N LEU A 9 40.52 9.77 8.73
CA LEU A 9 40.77 8.59 7.90
C LEU A 9 41.98 7.83 8.44
N GLY A 10 41.77 6.58 8.84
CA GLY A 10 42.83 5.62 9.14
C GLY A 10 42.79 4.44 8.18
N HIS A 11 43.79 4.35 7.30
CA HIS A 11 44.14 3.12 6.59
C HIS A 11 44.90 2.16 7.52
N SER A 12 44.57 0.86 7.51
CA SER A 12 45.58 -0.20 7.28
C SER A 12 45.00 -1.63 7.33
N SER A 13 45.46 -2.41 6.34
CA SER A 13 45.79 -3.84 6.32
C SER A 13 44.74 -4.93 6.65
N ASN A 14 44.51 -5.75 5.61
CA ASN A 14 44.11 -7.16 5.63
C ASN A 14 44.94 -8.03 6.58
N PRO A 15 44.35 -9.12 7.11
CA PRO A 15 44.83 -10.44 6.66
C PRO A 15 43.72 -11.45 6.37
N SER A 16 44.09 -12.42 5.55
CA SER A 16 43.29 -13.55 5.05
C SER A 16 43.44 -14.82 5.91
N PHE A 17 42.48 -15.73 5.67
CA PHE A 17 42.40 -17.17 6.00
C PHE A 17 41.77 -17.62 7.32
N GLY A 18 40.79 -18.52 7.19
CA GLY A 18 40.33 -19.39 8.26
C GLY A 18 38.91 -19.90 8.06
N GLY A 19 38.73 -20.91 7.19
CA GLY A 19 37.45 -21.59 7.04
C GLY A 19 37.05 -22.33 8.32
N SER A 20 35.77 -22.24 8.68
CA SER A 20 35.12 -23.25 9.53
C SER A 20 33.67 -23.41 9.10
N ARG A 21 33.32 -24.67 8.83
CA ARG A 21 31.98 -25.12 8.49
C ARG A 21 31.16 -25.16 9.78
N TYR A 22 30.00 -24.51 9.78
CA TYR A 22 28.94 -24.84 10.71
C TYR A 22 27.72 -25.32 9.90
N LYS A 23 27.48 -26.63 10.01
CA LYS A 23 26.23 -27.32 9.66
C LYS A 23 25.48 -27.52 10.97
N LEU A 24 24.23 -27.07 11.05
CA LEU A 24 23.14 -27.48 11.96
C LEU A 24 22.03 -26.43 11.76
N GLY A 25 20.77 -26.71 11.47
CA GLY A 25 20.02 -27.93 11.27
C GLY A 25 18.73 -27.53 10.53
N GLY A 26 18.28 -28.37 9.61
CA GLY A 26 17.09 -28.10 8.81
C GLY A 26 15.82 -28.27 9.62
N LEU A 27 14.96 -27.25 9.56
CA LEU A 27 13.52 -27.43 9.56
C LEU A 27 13.00 -26.85 8.25
N ILE A 28 12.61 -27.74 7.35
CA ILE A 28 11.90 -27.42 6.12
C ILE A 28 10.43 -27.27 6.52
N PHE A 29 9.91 -26.05 6.49
CA PHE A 29 8.47 -25.83 6.56
C PHE A 29 7.87 -26.16 5.19
N PRO A 30 6.80 -26.98 5.12
CA PRO A 30 6.16 -27.29 3.85
C PRO A 30 5.40 -26.04 3.37
N PHE A 31 5.85 -25.46 2.27
CA PHE A 31 5.07 -24.52 1.48
C PHE A 31 3.76 -25.20 1.08
N GLY A 32 2.64 -24.65 1.57
CA GLY A 32 1.30 -25.08 1.19
C GLY A 32 1.06 -24.73 -0.28
N ASN A 33 1.11 -25.73 -1.15
CA ASN A 33 0.63 -25.65 -2.52
C ASN A 33 -0.89 -25.46 -2.50
N TYR A 34 -1.37 -24.23 -2.74
CA TYR A 34 -2.75 -23.99 -3.15
C TYR A 34 -2.84 -24.12 -4.69
N PRO A 35 -3.61 -25.08 -5.23
CA PRO A 35 -3.82 -25.18 -6.66
C PRO A 35 -4.77 -24.07 -7.13
N PHE A 36 -4.22 -23.03 -7.78
CA PHE A 36 -4.97 -21.97 -8.44
C PHE A 36 -5.55 -22.48 -9.77
N GLN A 37 -6.85 -22.80 -9.80
CA GLN A 37 -7.54 -23.11 -11.04
C GLN A 37 -7.98 -21.81 -11.74
N LYS A 38 -7.28 -21.47 -12.83
CA LYS A 38 -7.69 -20.39 -13.76
C LYS A 38 -9.05 -20.73 -14.39
N ARG A 39 -10.13 -20.02 -14.01
CA ARG A 39 -11.37 -19.96 -14.80
C ARG A 39 -11.42 -18.63 -15.54
N LYS A 40 -11.19 -18.65 -16.85
CA LYS A 40 -11.46 -17.51 -17.73
C LYS A 40 -12.96 -17.26 -17.76
N LEU A 41 -13.43 -16.15 -17.17
CA LEU A 41 -14.77 -15.64 -17.44
C LEU A 41 -14.73 -14.79 -18.71
N SER A 42 -15.30 -15.32 -19.79
CA SER A 42 -15.55 -14.53 -21.00
C SER A 42 -16.86 -13.74 -20.84
N PHE A 43 -16.79 -12.42 -20.75
CA PHE A 43 -17.97 -11.56 -20.74
C PHE A 43 -18.48 -11.34 -22.18
N ARG A 44 -19.54 -12.07 -22.58
CA ARG A 44 -20.28 -11.76 -23.81
C ARG A 44 -21.31 -10.66 -23.52
N ARG A 45 -21.10 -9.46 -24.07
CA ARG A 45 -22.10 -8.38 -24.09
C ARG A 45 -23.38 -8.86 -24.78
N ARG A 46 -24.52 -8.89 -24.06
CA ARG A 46 -25.84 -8.93 -24.67
C ARG A 46 -26.45 -7.53 -24.62
N ARG A 47 -26.83 -7.04 -25.80
CA ARG A 47 -27.54 -5.79 -26.03
C ARG A 47 -29.00 -6.00 -25.61
N ALA A 48 -29.46 -5.30 -24.57
CA ALA A 48 -30.88 -5.29 -24.19
C ALA A 48 -31.57 -4.10 -24.89
N LEU A 49 -32.71 -4.39 -25.52
CA LEU A 49 -33.66 -3.39 -26.04
C LEU A 49 -34.64 -3.03 -24.90
N PHE A 50 -34.81 -1.75 -24.65
CA PHE A 50 -35.83 -1.21 -23.74
C PHE A 50 -37.02 -0.66 -24.53
N PRO A 51 -38.28 -0.89 -24.10
CA PRO A 51 -39.37 0.02 -24.36
C PRO A 51 -39.63 0.93 -23.16
N ASP A 52 -40.25 2.06 -23.48
CA ASP A 52 -40.27 3.32 -22.74
C ASP A 52 -41.50 3.49 -21.82
N THR A 53 -41.39 4.47 -20.92
CA THR A 53 -42.40 5.24 -20.18
C THR A 53 -42.97 4.70 -18.85
N GLY A 54 -42.80 5.52 -17.79
CA GLY A 54 -43.52 5.39 -16.53
C GLY A 54 -42.94 6.17 -15.35
N THR A 55 -43.17 7.49 -15.32
CA THR A 55 -43.20 8.39 -14.14
C THR A 55 -42.09 8.27 -13.07
N LEU A 56 -41.08 9.14 -13.17
CA LEU A 56 -40.03 9.33 -12.17
C LEU A 56 -40.60 10.01 -10.91
N ARG A 57 -40.83 9.23 -9.85
CA ARG A 57 -40.66 9.74 -8.48
C ARG A 57 -39.18 9.65 -8.16
N SER A 58 -38.59 10.78 -7.77
CA SER A 58 -37.21 10.88 -7.29
C SER A 58 -36.99 9.90 -6.13
N ALA A 59 -36.37 8.76 -6.43
CA ALA A 59 -35.80 7.87 -5.43
C ALA A 59 -34.36 8.34 -5.21
N GLU A 60 -34.09 8.90 -4.03
CA GLU A 60 -32.71 9.01 -3.54
C GLU A 60 -32.08 7.62 -3.56
N PRO A 61 -30.86 7.45 -4.08
CA PRO A 61 -30.24 6.13 -4.13
C PRO A 61 -29.99 5.66 -2.69
N LEU A 62 -30.63 4.56 -2.32
CA LEU A 62 -30.29 3.77 -1.14
C LEU A 62 -28.81 3.41 -1.23
N ARG A 63 -27.95 4.18 -0.55
CA ARG A 63 -26.56 3.78 -0.29
C ARG A 63 -26.66 2.47 0.47
N ARG A 64 -26.44 1.35 -0.23
CA ARG A 64 -26.29 0.03 0.39
C ARG A 64 -25.21 0.21 1.45
N ARG A 65 -25.58 0.14 2.74
CA ARG A 65 -24.64 0.28 3.85
C ARG A 65 -23.59 -0.82 3.66
N MET A 66 -22.44 -0.47 3.10
CA MET A 66 -21.35 -1.41 2.89
C MET A 66 -20.95 -1.90 4.29
N SER A 67 -20.90 -3.21 4.47
CA SER A 67 -20.44 -3.78 5.73
C SER A 67 -18.96 -3.43 5.90
N VAL A 68 -18.62 -2.83 7.04
CA VAL A 68 -17.23 -2.53 7.39
C VAL A 68 -16.58 -3.84 7.84
N THR A 69 -15.48 -4.22 7.19
CA THR A 69 -14.63 -5.32 7.66
C THR A 69 -13.69 -4.76 8.73
N ASP A 70 -13.75 -5.31 9.94
CA ASP A 70 -12.80 -4.93 10.99
C ASP A 70 -11.52 -5.75 10.88
N VAL A 71 -10.38 -5.08 10.66
CA VAL A 71 -9.05 -5.70 10.62
C VAL A 71 -8.11 -5.11 11.66
N THR A 72 -8.65 -4.41 12.67
CA THR A 72 -7.87 -3.79 13.75
C THR A 72 -7.12 -4.80 14.61
N ASP A 73 -7.46 -6.09 14.54
CA ASP A 73 -6.77 -7.18 15.22
C ASP A 73 -5.42 -7.57 14.58
N LEU A 74 -5.06 -6.96 13.44
CA LEU A 74 -3.81 -7.18 12.70
C LEU A 74 -2.55 -7.02 13.55
N TYR A 75 -2.56 -6.14 14.55
CA TYR A 75 -1.40 -5.91 15.42
C TYR A 75 -0.89 -7.19 16.10
N ARG A 76 -1.76 -8.18 16.32
CA ARG A 76 -1.40 -9.44 17.01
C ARG A 76 -0.37 -10.27 16.25
N GLU A 77 -0.17 -10.01 14.96
CA GLU A 77 0.92 -10.60 14.19
C GLU A 77 2.29 -9.95 14.46
N PHE A 78 2.32 -8.74 15.03
CA PHE A 78 3.52 -7.91 15.16
C PHE A 78 3.89 -7.58 16.60
N GLY A 79 2.94 -7.58 17.53
CA GLY A 79 3.19 -7.31 18.94
C GLY A 79 2.02 -7.65 19.86
N GLU A 80 2.25 -7.51 21.16
CA GLU A 80 1.25 -7.80 22.20
C GLU A 80 0.26 -6.64 22.40
N GLU A 81 0.73 -5.40 22.21
CA GLU A 81 -0.08 -4.19 22.35
C GLU A 81 -0.55 -3.65 20.99
N ARG A 82 -1.80 -3.16 20.94
CA ARG A 82 -2.38 -2.54 19.74
C ARG A 82 -1.65 -1.26 19.35
N LEU A 83 -1.28 -0.43 20.33
CA LEU A 83 -0.51 0.78 20.12
C LEU A 83 0.99 0.40 20.04
N PRO A 84 1.69 0.65 18.92
CA PRO A 84 3.10 0.31 18.84
C PRO A 84 3.96 1.13 19.82
N PRO A 85 5.10 0.59 20.30
CA PRO A 85 6.03 1.32 21.14
C PRO A 85 6.47 2.66 20.51
N GLY A 86 6.61 3.67 21.38
CA GLY A 86 6.99 5.01 20.98
C GLY A 86 5.90 5.77 20.18
N GLN A 87 4.65 5.30 20.21
CA GLN A 87 3.51 6.01 19.61
C GLN A 87 2.59 6.60 20.68
N THR A 88 2.01 7.76 20.38
CA THR A 88 0.88 8.34 21.10
C THR A 88 -0.38 8.23 20.25
N GLU A 89 -1.48 7.76 20.83
CA GLU A 89 -2.77 7.76 20.14
C GLU A 89 -3.27 9.20 19.92
N THR A 90 -3.84 9.46 18.75
CA THR A 90 -4.45 10.74 18.41
C THR A 90 -5.79 10.55 17.71
N SER A 91 -6.74 11.44 17.99
CA SER A 91 -8.00 11.53 17.23
C SER A 91 -7.86 12.38 15.96
N ALA A 92 -6.84 13.24 15.88
CA ALA A 92 -6.55 14.03 14.69
C ALA A 92 -5.97 13.12 13.59
N PHE A 93 -6.11 13.55 12.34
CA PHE A 93 -5.35 12.98 11.21
C PHE A 93 -4.30 14.01 10.76
N PRO A 94 -3.09 14.05 11.36
CA PRO A 94 -2.09 15.03 10.97
C PRO A 94 -1.65 14.92 9.50
N VAL A 95 -1.55 16.07 8.83
CA VAL A 95 -0.99 16.18 7.48
C VAL A 95 0.52 16.31 7.57
N LEU A 96 1.24 15.38 6.95
CA LEU A 96 2.68 15.42 6.73
C LEU A 96 2.93 15.15 5.26
N ASP A 97 3.56 16.12 4.58
CA ASP A 97 3.84 16.04 3.15
C ASP A 97 5.29 16.40 2.86
N LYS A 98 5.87 15.71 1.88
CA LYS A 98 7.18 16.06 1.30
C LYS A 98 7.09 17.35 0.48
N SER A 99 5.95 17.56 -0.16
CA SER A 99 5.68 18.60 -1.17
C SER A 99 4.29 19.19 -0.93
N GLY A 100 3.89 20.20 -1.71
CA GLY A 100 2.50 20.68 -1.69
C GLY A 100 1.53 19.64 -2.26
N THR A 101 0.24 19.77 -1.92
CA THR A 101 -0.84 18.95 -2.48
C THR A 101 -0.93 19.14 -4.00
N PRO A 102 -0.70 18.10 -4.81
CA PRO A 102 -0.80 18.19 -6.26
C PRO A 102 -2.23 18.50 -6.71
N ASP A 103 -2.34 19.05 -7.91
CA ASP A 103 -3.63 19.12 -8.58
C ASP A 103 -3.93 17.82 -9.32
N TRP A 104 -5.21 17.49 -9.43
CA TRP A 104 -5.66 16.31 -10.15
C TRP A 104 -7.03 16.58 -10.75
N ASP A 105 -7.30 15.93 -11.89
CA ASP A 105 -8.56 16.00 -12.60
C ASP A 105 -9.00 14.57 -12.93
N PRO A 106 -10.20 14.12 -12.50
CA PRO A 106 -10.69 12.77 -12.78
C PRO A 106 -10.78 12.42 -14.27
N GLU A 107 -10.88 13.41 -15.18
CA GLU A 107 -10.92 13.17 -16.62
C GLU A 107 -9.55 12.83 -17.22
N THR A 108 -8.47 13.27 -16.59
CA THR A 108 -7.09 13.09 -17.09
C THR A 108 -6.25 12.19 -16.21
N TRP A 109 -6.66 11.97 -14.96
CA TRP A 109 -6.00 11.04 -14.05
C TRP A 109 -6.12 9.60 -14.56
N SER A 110 -5.04 8.85 -14.41
CA SER A 110 -5.00 7.42 -14.69
C SER A 110 -4.14 6.71 -13.66
N PHE A 111 -4.50 5.46 -13.36
CA PHE A 111 -3.70 4.54 -12.57
C PHE A 111 -2.91 3.63 -13.49
N SER A 112 -1.59 3.78 -13.47
CA SER A 112 -0.67 3.00 -14.31
C SER A 112 -0.23 1.70 -13.63
N VAL A 113 -0.28 0.59 -14.37
CA VAL A 113 0.30 -0.69 -13.98
C VAL A 113 1.41 -1.04 -14.96
N ARG A 114 2.62 -1.22 -14.44
CA ARG A 114 3.86 -1.36 -15.22
C ARG A 114 4.77 -2.47 -14.68
N GLY A 115 5.79 -2.84 -15.45
CA GLY A 115 6.87 -3.72 -15.04
C GLY A 115 6.58 -5.20 -15.28
N ALA A 116 6.81 -6.04 -14.27
CA ALA A 116 6.67 -7.50 -14.32
C ALA A 116 5.20 -7.94 -14.29
N VAL A 117 4.47 -7.66 -15.38
CA VAL A 117 3.06 -7.98 -15.62
C VAL A 117 2.86 -8.50 -17.03
N ALA A 118 1.84 -9.32 -17.26
CA ALA A 118 1.55 -9.89 -18.57
C ALA A 118 1.31 -8.83 -19.67
N GLU A 119 0.59 -7.75 -19.33
CA GLU A 119 0.36 -6.59 -20.19
C GLU A 119 0.34 -5.32 -19.33
N GLU A 120 1.06 -4.28 -19.75
CA GLU A 120 1.01 -2.97 -19.09
C GLU A 120 -0.26 -2.21 -19.50
N PHE A 121 -0.93 -1.58 -18.55
CA PHE A 121 -2.18 -0.85 -18.83
C PHE A 121 -2.40 0.33 -17.89
N ASP A 122 -3.35 1.17 -18.29
CA ASP A 122 -3.83 2.30 -17.51
C ASP A 122 -5.32 2.16 -17.24
N LEU A 123 -5.73 2.46 -16.01
CA LEU A 123 -7.14 2.56 -15.63
C LEU A 123 -7.51 4.03 -15.48
N SER A 124 -8.59 4.48 -16.13
CA SER A 124 -9.17 5.78 -15.80
C SER A 124 -9.72 5.78 -14.36
N TRP A 125 -10.01 6.97 -13.81
CA TRP A 125 -10.65 7.07 -12.50
C TRP A 125 -11.95 6.26 -12.41
N GLU A 126 -12.78 6.33 -13.45
CA GLU A 126 -14.03 5.55 -13.55
C GLU A 126 -13.75 4.05 -13.53
N ALA A 127 -12.85 3.56 -14.39
CA ALA A 127 -12.52 2.13 -14.46
C ALA A 127 -11.90 1.61 -13.16
N PHE A 128 -11.03 2.39 -12.51
CA PHE A 128 -10.46 2.03 -11.21
C PHE A 128 -11.54 1.91 -10.13
N ARG A 129 -12.53 2.81 -10.13
CA ARG A 129 -13.66 2.80 -9.18
C ARG A 129 -14.66 1.67 -9.41
N GLU A 130 -14.65 1.04 -10.59
CA GLU A 130 -15.47 -0.13 -10.90
C GLU A 130 -14.88 -1.44 -10.37
N LEU A 131 -13.58 -1.46 -10.00
CA LEU A 131 -12.94 -2.63 -9.41
C LEU A 131 -13.63 -3.03 -8.08
N PRO A 132 -13.64 -4.33 -7.73
CA PRO A 132 -14.14 -4.78 -6.43
C PRO A 132 -13.48 -4.03 -5.28
N SER A 133 -14.32 -3.46 -4.42
CA SER A 133 -13.89 -2.62 -3.30
C SER A 133 -14.64 -2.95 -2.03
N GLU A 134 -14.04 -2.55 -0.93
CA GLU A 134 -14.58 -2.78 0.40
C GLU A 134 -14.18 -1.67 1.35
N THR A 135 -14.95 -1.54 2.43
CA THR A 135 -14.62 -0.65 3.55
C THR A 135 -13.98 -1.49 4.65
N GLN A 136 -12.82 -1.06 5.14
CA GLN A 136 -12.13 -1.67 6.27
C GLN A 136 -11.90 -0.67 7.39
N ARG A 137 -12.09 -1.12 8.63
CA ARG A 137 -11.63 -0.42 9.82
C ARG A 137 -10.19 -0.85 10.12
N GLN A 138 -9.27 0.10 10.10
CA GLN A 138 -7.83 -0.11 10.17
C GLN A 138 -7.14 0.88 11.10
N ASP A 139 -5.95 0.53 11.58
CA ASP A 139 -5.10 1.45 12.34
C ASP A 139 -4.02 2.07 11.45
N PHE A 140 -3.61 3.29 11.80
CA PHE A 140 -2.67 4.09 11.03
C PHE A 140 -1.52 4.56 11.92
N HIS A 141 -0.29 4.22 11.56
CA HIS A 141 0.89 4.47 12.41
C HIS A 141 1.89 5.40 11.72
N CYS A 142 2.09 6.60 12.26
CA CYS A 142 3.07 7.53 11.72
C CYS A 142 4.47 7.30 12.30
N VAL A 143 5.48 7.38 11.44
CA VAL A 143 6.89 7.28 11.82
C VAL A 143 7.35 8.40 12.78
N THR A 144 6.58 9.48 12.93
CA THR A 144 6.92 10.62 13.79
C THR A 144 6.35 10.52 15.22
N GLY A 145 5.84 9.36 15.64
CA GLY A 145 5.50 9.14 17.05
C GLY A 145 4.00 9.17 17.39
N TRP A 146 3.11 9.09 16.40
CA TRP A 146 1.66 9.07 16.64
C TRP A 146 0.95 7.96 15.87
N SER A 147 -0.17 7.48 16.41
CA SER A 147 -1.06 6.54 15.74
C SER A 147 -2.50 7.03 15.80
N LYS A 148 -3.26 6.80 14.74
CA LYS A 148 -4.70 7.02 14.70
C LYS A 148 -5.37 5.66 14.54
N LEU A 149 -6.22 5.30 15.47
CA LEU A 149 -6.90 4.01 15.49
C LEU A 149 -8.28 4.12 14.82
N ASP A 150 -8.83 2.96 14.44
CA ASP A 150 -10.23 2.82 14.02
C ASP A 150 -10.62 3.70 12.81
N CYS A 151 -9.68 3.89 11.87
CA CYS A 151 -9.93 4.61 10.61
C CYS A 151 -10.72 3.73 9.64
N GLU A 152 -11.83 4.22 9.08
CA GLU A 152 -12.58 3.50 8.05
C GLU A 152 -12.14 3.95 6.66
N PHE A 153 -11.38 3.11 5.96
CA PHE A 153 -10.96 3.35 4.59
C PHE A 153 -11.80 2.52 3.62
N THR A 154 -12.22 3.13 2.50
CA THR A 154 -12.84 2.40 1.39
C THR A 154 -11.96 2.45 0.15
N GLY A 155 -11.74 1.30 -0.47
CA GLY A 155 -10.83 1.18 -1.60
C GLY A 155 -10.76 -0.21 -2.21
N VAL A 156 -9.87 -0.33 -3.20
CA VAL A 156 -9.49 -1.61 -3.82
C VAL A 156 -8.40 -2.26 -2.98
N THR A 157 -8.54 -3.56 -2.71
CA THR A 157 -7.50 -4.31 -2.01
C THR A 157 -6.31 -4.57 -2.92
N PHE A 158 -5.10 -4.62 -2.37
CA PHE A 158 -3.92 -4.93 -3.16
C PHE A 158 -4.02 -6.30 -3.88
N PRO A 159 -4.54 -7.38 -3.25
CA PRO A 159 -4.82 -8.64 -3.95
C PRO A 159 -5.76 -8.50 -5.16
N THR A 160 -6.79 -7.65 -5.08
CA THR A 160 -7.68 -7.38 -6.21
C THR A 160 -6.93 -6.75 -7.39
N LEU A 161 -6.01 -5.82 -7.12
CA LEU A 161 -5.16 -5.26 -8.17
C LEU A 161 -4.20 -6.30 -8.75
N LEU A 162 -3.64 -7.20 -7.92
CA LEU A 162 -2.77 -8.30 -8.40
C LEU A 162 -3.50 -9.25 -9.35
N GLU A 163 -4.76 -9.57 -9.05
CA GLU A 163 -5.60 -10.41 -9.90
C GLU A 163 -5.86 -9.74 -11.26
N GLU A 164 -6.14 -8.43 -11.27
CA GLU A 164 -6.33 -7.66 -12.50
C GLU A 164 -5.04 -7.54 -13.32
N ALA A 165 -3.89 -7.42 -12.65
CA ALA A 165 -2.60 -7.17 -13.29
C ALA A 165 -1.94 -8.40 -13.94
N ASP A 166 -2.36 -9.63 -13.59
CA ASP A 166 -1.70 -10.90 -13.99
C ASP A 166 -0.16 -10.80 -13.85
N VAL A 167 0.28 -10.51 -12.62
CA VAL A 167 1.69 -10.26 -12.25
C VAL A 167 2.57 -11.48 -12.53
N ASP A 168 3.76 -11.24 -13.11
CA ASP A 168 4.72 -12.28 -13.42
C ASP A 168 5.30 -12.96 -12.17
N ALA A 169 5.65 -14.23 -12.31
CA ALA A 169 6.13 -15.05 -11.20
C ALA A 169 7.51 -14.64 -10.63
N ASP A 170 8.28 -13.84 -11.37
CA ASP A 170 9.57 -13.31 -10.96
C ASP A 170 9.48 -11.90 -10.34
N ALA A 171 8.28 -11.32 -10.23
CA ALA A 171 8.06 -10.09 -9.48
C ALA A 171 8.28 -10.33 -7.98
N VAL A 172 9.16 -9.53 -7.36
CA VAL A 172 9.52 -9.65 -5.95
C VAL A 172 9.16 -8.42 -5.13
N HIS A 173 8.97 -7.26 -5.77
CA HIS A 173 8.64 -5.99 -5.11
C HIS A 173 7.59 -5.22 -5.92
N VAL A 174 6.92 -4.29 -5.25
CA VAL A 174 6.12 -3.26 -5.89
C VAL A 174 6.68 -1.88 -5.52
N MET A 175 6.82 -1.02 -6.52
CA MET A 175 7.04 0.41 -6.34
C MET A 175 5.72 1.14 -6.49
N PHE A 176 5.34 1.94 -5.51
CA PHE A 176 4.20 2.84 -5.60
C PHE A 176 4.67 4.22 -6.06
N HIS A 177 3.90 4.84 -6.96
CA HIS A 177 4.16 6.18 -7.49
C HIS A 177 3.03 7.13 -7.09
N GLY A 178 3.39 8.37 -6.77
CA GLY A 178 2.45 9.45 -6.51
C GLY A 178 2.61 10.58 -7.52
N LEU A 179 1.52 11.32 -7.75
CA LEU A 179 1.47 12.48 -8.66
C LEU A 179 2.51 13.56 -8.35
N ASP A 180 2.99 13.64 -7.11
CA ASP A 180 4.04 14.58 -6.66
C ASP A 180 5.48 14.05 -6.87
N GLY A 181 5.62 12.94 -7.59
CA GLY A 181 6.88 12.22 -7.80
C GLY A 181 7.41 11.56 -6.53
N TYR A 182 6.57 11.35 -5.51
CA TYR A 182 6.90 10.49 -4.38
C TYR A 182 6.93 9.02 -4.81
N THR A 183 7.89 8.27 -4.28
CA THR A 183 7.99 6.83 -4.50
C THR A 183 8.27 6.11 -3.20
N THR A 184 7.74 4.90 -3.05
CA THR A 184 8.03 4.00 -1.93
C THR A 184 7.87 2.55 -2.38
N ASP A 185 8.71 1.67 -1.86
CA ASP A 185 8.75 0.25 -2.23
C ASP A 185 8.34 -0.65 -1.06
N LEU A 186 7.71 -1.78 -1.38
CA LEU A 186 7.53 -2.89 -0.44
C LEU A 186 7.71 -4.24 -1.16
N PRO A 187 8.22 -5.27 -0.45
CA PRO A 187 8.23 -6.64 -0.94
C PRO A 187 6.82 -7.11 -1.30
N LEU A 188 6.68 -7.86 -2.39
CA LEU A 188 5.37 -8.29 -2.91
C LEU A 188 4.62 -9.19 -1.91
N ASP A 189 5.34 -10.05 -1.20
CA ASP A 189 4.81 -10.89 -0.12
C ASP A 189 4.32 -10.09 1.10
N VAL A 190 4.90 -8.91 1.33
CA VAL A 190 4.49 -7.99 2.42
C VAL A 190 3.21 -7.23 2.08
N VAL A 191 3.00 -6.88 0.80
CA VAL A 191 1.81 -6.13 0.35
C VAL A 191 0.67 -7.01 -0.17
N ASN A 192 0.93 -8.27 -0.52
CA ASN A 192 -0.09 -9.24 -0.91
C ASN A 192 -0.93 -9.68 0.31
N ARG A 193 -1.67 -8.72 0.85
CA ARG A 193 -2.48 -8.78 2.04
C ARG A 193 -3.77 -8.02 1.79
N ARG A 194 -4.89 -8.56 2.25
CA ARG A 194 -6.20 -7.90 2.06
C ARG A 194 -6.27 -6.56 2.78
N GLU A 195 -5.51 -6.38 3.86
CA GLU A 195 -5.46 -5.13 4.63
C GLU A 195 -4.71 -4.00 3.93
N VAL A 196 -4.00 -4.26 2.82
CA VAL A 196 -3.40 -3.19 2.02
C VAL A 196 -4.43 -2.66 1.03
N LEU A 197 -4.73 -1.37 1.11
CA LEU A 197 -5.77 -0.72 0.31
C LEU A 197 -5.21 0.40 -0.56
N PHE A 198 -5.77 0.54 -1.75
CA PHE A 198 -5.80 1.78 -2.52
C PHE A 198 -7.10 2.51 -2.19
N ALA A 199 -7.05 3.41 -1.20
CA ALA A 199 -8.22 4.04 -0.59
C ALA A 199 -8.54 5.41 -1.19
N TRP A 200 -9.83 5.66 -1.42
CA TRP A 200 -10.36 6.92 -1.95
C TRP A 200 -11.42 7.57 -1.05
N ASP A 201 -11.96 6.84 -0.07
CA ASP A 201 -12.84 7.39 0.97
C ASP A 201 -12.24 7.11 2.35
N TYR A 202 -12.51 8.01 3.28
CA TYR A 202 -12.09 7.98 4.67
C TYR A 202 -13.26 8.42 5.56
N ASP A 203 -13.63 7.57 6.53
CA ASP A 203 -14.75 7.76 7.47
C ASP A 203 -16.09 8.09 6.78
N GLY A 204 -16.35 7.43 5.65
CA GLY A 204 -17.61 7.55 4.89
C GLY A 204 -17.69 8.75 3.93
N GLU A 205 -16.67 9.61 3.93
CA GLU A 205 -16.55 10.77 3.05
C GLU A 205 -15.38 10.60 2.06
N PRO A 206 -15.37 11.33 0.93
CA PRO A 206 -14.22 11.35 0.03
C PRO A 206 -12.92 11.69 0.76
N LEU A 207 -11.84 10.97 0.45
CA LEU A 207 -10.54 11.17 1.07
C LEU A 207 -10.08 12.63 0.84
N PRO A 208 -9.82 13.41 1.92
CA PRO A 208 -9.38 14.78 1.76
C PRO A 208 -8.09 14.89 0.94
N ARG A 209 -7.98 15.93 0.11
CA ARG A 209 -6.83 16.11 -0.80
C ARG A 209 -5.49 16.11 -0.07
N GLU A 210 -5.38 16.79 1.07
CA GLU A 210 -4.19 16.82 1.94
C GLU A 210 -3.84 15.45 2.58
N HIS A 211 -4.80 14.53 2.63
CA HIS A 211 -4.59 13.16 3.10
C HIS A 211 -4.30 12.16 1.98
N GLY A 212 -4.12 12.65 0.74
CA GLY A 212 -3.78 11.84 -0.42
C GLY A 212 -4.91 11.63 -1.42
N GLY A 213 -6.06 12.32 -1.27
CA GLY A 213 -7.14 12.27 -2.27
C GLY A 213 -6.65 12.72 -3.65
N PRO A 214 -6.95 11.98 -4.74
CA PRO A 214 -8.09 11.05 -4.87
C PRO A 214 -7.83 9.65 -4.37
N LEU A 215 -6.56 9.24 -4.27
CA LEU A 215 -6.19 7.86 -4.01
C LEU A 215 -4.91 7.80 -3.18
N ARG A 216 -4.94 7.03 -2.09
CA ARG A 216 -3.75 6.75 -1.28
C ARG A 216 -3.58 5.26 -1.08
N VAL A 217 -2.35 4.86 -0.81
CA VAL A 217 -2.07 3.52 -0.26
C VAL A 217 -2.19 3.57 1.26
N VAL A 218 -2.83 2.56 1.83
CA VAL A 218 -2.90 2.31 3.28
C VAL A 218 -2.26 0.96 3.58
N THR A 219 -1.28 0.97 4.47
CA THR A 219 -0.49 -0.20 4.89
C THR A 219 -0.51 -0.28 6.43
N PRO A 220 -1.56 -0.86 7.04
CA PRO A 220 -1.78 -0.76 8.49
C PRO A 220 -0.69 -1.45 9.33
N HIS A 221 0.05 -2.40 8.76
CA HIS A 221 1.18 -3.10 9.40
C HIS A 221 2.54 -2.40 9.21
N ARG A 222 2.57 -1.21 8.59
CA ARG A 222 3.80 -0.47 8.26
C ARG A 222 3.67 0.98 8.68
N TYR A 223 4.80 1.64 8.92
CA TYR A 223 4.78 3.09 9.10
C TYR A 223 4.24 3.78 7.84
N ALA A 224 3.43 4.81 8.07
CA ALA A 224 2.61 5.49 7.08
C ALA A 224 3.35 6.08 5.88
N TYR A 225 4.68 6.29 5.96
CA TYR A 225 5.44 6.75 4.79
C TYR A 225 5.49 5.69 3.67
N LYS A 226 5.26 4.41 3.99
CA LYS A 226 5.06 3.34 3.00
C LYS A 226 3.69 3.40 2.32
N GLY A 227 2.73 4.13 2.88
CA GLY A 227 1.42 4.38 2.30
C GLY A 227 1.42 5.67 1.48
N ALA A 228 1.87 5.58 0.22
CA ALA A 228 1.96 6.72 -0.70
C ALA A 228 0.64 7.50 -0.80
N LYS A 229 0.74 8.83 -0.89
CA LYS A 229 -0.38 9.74 -1.17
C LYS A 229 -0.47 10.03 -2.66
N TRP A 230 -1.66 10.40 -3.13
CA TRP A 230 -1.92 10.80 -4.52
C TRP A 230 -1.42 9.76 -5.53
N VAL A 231 -1.66 8.49 -5.22
CA VAL A 231 -1.10 7.38 -6.00
C VAL A 231 -1.71 7.37 -7.39
N ASP A 232 -0.85 7.29 -8.40
CA ASP A 232 -1.17 7.25 -9.82
C ASP A 232 -0.63 6.01 -10.52
N GLY A 233 -0.02 5.09 -9.78
CA GLY A 233 0.32 3.79 -10.31
C GLY A 233 1.27 2.96 -9.47
N VAL A 234 1.58 1.80 -10.02
CA VAL A 234 2.51 0.83 -9.48
C VAL A 234 3.43 0.27 -10.58
N THR A 235 4.64 -0.09 -10.18
CA THR A 235 5.54 -0.89 -11.00
C THR A 235 5.92 -2.15 -10.25
N PHE A 236 5.64 -3.31 -10.84
CA PHE A 236 6.10 -4.59 -10.32
C PHE A 236 7.55 -4.82 -10.75
N LEU A 237 8.41 -5.11 -9.78
CA LEU A 237 9.85 -5.18 -9.98
C LEU A 237 10.36 -6.61 -9.73
N THR A 238 11.26 -7.07 -10.59
CA THR A 238 12.00 -8.34 -10.43
C THR A 238 13.20 -8.21 -9.50
N GLU A 239 13.57 -6.98 -9.17
CA GLU A 239 14.65 -6.64 -8.24
C GLU A 239 14.18 -5.54 -7.30
N ARG A 240 14.71 -5.52 -6.08
CA ARG A 240 14.38 -4.46 -5.13
C ARG A 240 15.00 -3.13 -5.55
N GLU A 241 14.18 -2.08 -5.64
CA GLU A 241 14.62 -0.69 -5.71
C GLU A 241 14.09 0.12 -4.52
N ARG A 242 14.92 0.99 -3.93
CA ARG A 242 14.51 1.87 -2.82
C ARG A 242 13.69 3.07 -3.29
N GLY A 243 12.63 3.40 -2.54
CA GLY A 243 11.88 4.65 -2.68
C GLY A 243 12.56 5.90 -2.11
N TYR A 244 11.78 6.97 -1.98
CA TYR A 244 12.25 8.31 -1.62
C TYR A 244 12.87 8.39 -0.21
N TRP A 245 12.17 7.91 0.82
CA TRP A 245 12.64 8.01 2.21
C TRP A 245 13.67 6.94 2.55
N GLU A 246 13.57 5.77 1.93
CA GLU A 246 14.48 4.63 2.05
C GLU A 246 15.87 4.96 1.47
N LYS A 247 15.92 5.79 0.43
CA LYS A 247 17.14 6.41 -0.09
C LYS A 247 17.75 7.45 0.89
N ARG A 248 17.00 7.90 1.90
CA ARG A 248 17.35 8.97 2.85
C ARG A 248 17.49 8.49 4.30
N GLY A 249 17.71 7.19 4.50
CA GLY A 249 17.97 6.63 5.82
C GLY A 249 16.73 6.23 6.62
N TYR A 250 15.53 6.23 6.03
CA TYR A 250 14.38 5.58 6.66
C TYR A 250 14.48 4.07 6.50
N SER A 251 13.81 3.33 7.39
CA SER A 251 13.80 1.87 7.33
C SER A 251 13.21 1.34 6.02
N VAL A 252 13.66 0.16 5.62
CA VAL A 252 13.12 -0.57 4.48
C VAL A 252 11.84 -1.31 4.87
N SER A 253 11.87 -1.99 6.02
CA SER A 253 10.80 -2.83 6.53
C SER A 253 9.72 -2.03 7.23
N ALA A 254 10.05 -0.88 7.83
CA ALA A 254 9.11 0.08 8.39
C ALA A 254 8.12 -0.51 9.41
N ASN A 255 8.51 -1.53 10.20
CA ASN A 255 7.64 -2.19 11.16
C ASN A 255 7.41 -1.29 12.41
N PRO A 256 6.16 -0.87 12.70
CA PRO A 256 5.88 -0.03 13.86
C PRO A 256 6.17 -0.69 15.19
N TRP A 257 5.93 -2.00 15.32
CA TRP A 257 6.08 -2.73 16.58
C TRP A 257 7.54 -3.06 16.90
N ALA A 258 8.39 -3.15 15.89
CA ALA A 258 9.83 -3.31 16.05
C ALA A 258 10.59 -1.96 16.09
N GLU A 259 9.87 -0.84 16.14
CA GLU A 259 10.42 0.53 16.10
C GLU A 259 11.41 0.78 14.95
N GLU A 260 11.21 0.11 13.82
CA GLU A 260 12.08 0.19 12.65
C GLU A 260 11.82 1.50 11.88
N ARG A 261 12.24 2.63 12.45
CA ARG A 261 12.03 3.97 11.88
C ARG A 261 13.09 4.34 10.84
N TYR A 262 14.35 3.96 11.10
CA TYR A 262 15.54 4.38 10.33
C TYR A 262 16.44 3.18 9.97
N SER A 263 17.29 3.35 8.95
CA SER A 263 18.28 2.38 8.45
C SER A 263 19.71 2.72 8.87
#